data_AF-A0A356DWY8-F1
#
_entry.id   AF-A0A356DWY8-F1
#
_cell.length_a   1.000
_cell.length_b   1.000
_cell.length_c   1.000
_cell.angle_alpha   90.00
_cell.angle_beta   90.00
_cell.angle_gamma   90.00
#
_symmetry.space_group_name_H-M   'P 1'
#
loop_
_entity.id
_entity.type
_entity.pdbx_description
1 polymer ?
#
loop_
_entity_poly.entity_id
_entity_poly.type
_entity_poly.pdbx_seq_one_letter_code
_entity_poly.pdbx_strand_id
1 'polypeptide(L)'
;MINESNWLLNLCVPTLRVADVSYNSAQILHLLKDTGASSERQQLCLFPQLALSGSTCGDLFFQPLLAQASLHALEKVEHAIANSNLSVVIGLPLMLEDHLYDAVAVIRPQGLCGFVLNQQPDPRYFHAPNQNTPSNLSWTGHQVQIFEQGLLDLPVLDGQKVQVVVGRLPEG
;
A
#
# COMPACT_ATOMS: atom_id res chain seq x y z
N MET A 1 27.05 -11.00 19.12
CA MET A 1 25.78 -10.45 19.66
C MET A 1 24.84 -10.33 18.49
N ILE A 2 23.82 -11.17 18.40
CA ILE A 2 22.81 -11.10 17.35
C ILE A 2 21.96 -9.88 17.70
N ASN A 3 21.94 -8.87 16.83
CA ASN A 3 21.06 -7.73 16.99
C ASN A 3 19.63 -8.26 16.75
N GLU A 4 18.87 -8.51 17.81
CA GLU A 4 17.47 -8.93 17.65
C GLU A 4 16.71 -7.75 17.01
N SER A 5 16.36 -7.90 15.73
CA SER A 5 15.62 -6.88 14.99
C SER A 5 14.30 -6.60 15.70
N ASN A 6 14.20 -5.43 16.31
CA ASN A 6 13.12 -5.06 17.24
C ASN A 6 11.90 -4.47 16.50
N TRP A 7 11.36 -5.23 15.55
CA TRP A 7 10.18 -4.84 14.78
C TRP A 7 8.94 -5.59 15.22
N LEU A 8 7.81 -4.90 15.26
CA LEU A 8 6.49 -5.51 15.45
C LEU A 8 5.79 -5.60 14.09
N LEU A 9 5.30 -6.79 13.74
CA LEU A 9 4.46 -6.99 12.58
C LEU A 9 2.99 -7.00 13.00
N ASN A 10 2.20 -6.10 12.41
CA ASN A 10 0.77 -5.98 12.67
C ASN A 10 -0.02 -6.32 11.40
N LEU A 11 -0.93 -7.29 11.50
CA LEU A 11 -1.91 -7.58 10.45
C LEU A 11 -3.19 -6.80 10.76
N CYS A 12 -3.45 -5.75 10.00
CA CYS A 12 -4.52 -4.79 10.27
C CYS A 12 -5.71 -5.07 9.34
N VAL A 13 -6.78 -5.67 9.87
CA VAL A 13 -7.98 -6.03 9.08
C VAL A 13 -9.17 -5.16 9.47
N PRO A 14 -9.35 -3.98 8.86
CA PRO A 14 -10.49 -3.10 9.14
C PRO A 14 -11.80 -3.67 8.58
N THR A 15 -12.92 -3.23 9.15
CA THR A 15 -14.22 -3.37 8.46
C THR A 15 -14.23 -2.44 7.25
N LEU A 16 -14.54 -2.96 6.07
CA LEU A 16 -14.58 -2.20 4.83
C LEU A 16 -16.01 -2.11 4.27
N ARG A 17 -16.25 -1.06 3.51
CA ARG A 17 -17.45 -0.85 2.68
C ARG A 17 -17.02 -0.71 1.23
N VAL A 18 -17.77 -1.36 0.34
CA VAL A 18 -17.47 -1.38 -1.09
C VAL A 18 -17.53 0.04 -1.66
N ALA A 19 -16.43 0.48 -2.27
CA ALA A 19 -16.25 1.79 -2.91
C ALA A 19 -16.42 3.02 -1.99
N ASP A 20 -16.61 2.85 -0.68
CA ASP A 20 -16.69 3.95 0.28
C ASP A 20 -15.30 4.23 0.86
N VAL A 21 -14.47 4.88 0.05
CA VAL A 21 -13.08 5.21 0.39
C VAL A 21 -12.99 6.07 1.65
N SER A 22 -13.99 6.94 1.88
CA SER A 22 -14.02 7.81 3.06
C SER A 22 -14.21 7.00 4.35
N TYR A 23 -15.17 6.07 4.36
CA TYR A 23 -15.35 5.16 5.48
C TYR A 23 -14.13 4.24 5.69
N ASN A 24 -13.64 3.62 4.61
CA ASN A 24 -12.53 2.68 4.67
C ASN A 24 -11.27 3.35 5.25
N SER A 25 -10.91 4.52 4.73
CA SER A 25 -9.76 5.28 5.23
C SER A 25 -9.92 5.71 6.68
N ALA A 26 -11.13 6.07 7.13
CA ALA A 26 -11.37 6.38 8.53
C ALA A 26 -11.13 5.16 9.46
N GLN A 27 -11.55 3.96 9.04
CA GLN A 27 -11.28 2.72 9.79
C GLN A 27 -9.78 2.38 9.83
N ILE A 28 -9.08 2.56 8.71
CA ILE A 28 -7.63 2.39 8.61
C ILE A 28 -6.89 3.35 9.55
N LEU A 29 -7.24 4.64 9.52
CA LEU A 29 -6.65 5.67 10.38
C LEU A 29 -6.89 5.39 11.87
N HIS A 30 -8.07 4.88 12.22
CA HIS A 30 -8.36 4.46 13.60
C HIS A 30 -7.46 3.32 14.05
N LEU A 31 -7.30 2.27 13.23
CA LEU A 31 -6.39 1.16 13.53
C LEU A 31 -4.94 1.64 13.66
N LEU A 32 -4.46 2.49 12.75
CA LEU A 32 -3.11 3.03 12.81
C LEU A 32 -2.87 3.81 14.11
N LYS A 33 -3.84 4.62 14.54
CA LYS A 33 -3.76 5.33 15.82
C LYS A 33 -3.62 4.38 17.00
N ASP A 34 -4.45 3.34 17.05
CA ASP A 34 -4.44 2.37 18.15
C ASP A 34 -3.16 1.53 18.14
N THR A 35 -2.70 1.10 16.96
CA THR A 35 -1.44 0.38 16.79
C THR A 35 -0.24 1.24 17.21
N GLY A 36 -0.19 2.51 16.80
CA GLY A 36 0.86 3.44 17.22
C GLY A 36 0.93 3.64 18.73
N ALA A 37 -0.22 3.68 19.41
CA ALA A 37 -0.28 3.81 20.87
C ALA A 37 0.10 2.53 21.63
N SER A 38 0.15 1.37 20.95
CA SER A 38 0.40 0.07 21.60
C SER A 38 1.87 -0.16 21.96
N SER A 39 2.80 0.52 21.30
CA SER A 39 4.24 0.36 21.49
C SER A 39 5.02 1.52 20.91
N GLU A 40 6.17 1.83 21.52
CA GLU A 40 7.17 2.77 20.97
C GLU A 40 8.15 2.09 19.98
N ARG A 41 8.06 0.77 19.79
CA ARG A 41 8.93 0.00 18.87
C ARG A 41 8.59 0.29 17.41
N GLN A 42 9.53 0.08 16.48
CA GLN A 42 9.20 0.17 15.06
C GLN A 42 8.15 -0.89 14.67
N GLN A 43 7.13 -0.49 13.92
CA GLN A 43 6.02 -1.37 13.58
C GLN A 43 5.71 -1.33 12.09
N LEU A 44 5.51 -2.51 11.49
CA LEU A 44 5.03 -2.67 10.13
C LEU A 44 3.56 -3.09 10.15
N CYS A 45 2.67 -2.25 9.61
CA CYS A 45 1.24 -2.49 9.53
C CYS A 45 0.87 -2.94 8.12
N LEU A 46 0.40 -4.18 7.99
CA LEU A 46 -0.03 -4.76 6.72
C LEU A 46 -1.56 -4.73 6.62
N PHE A 47 -2.08 -4.12 5.55
CA PHE A 47 -3.50 -4.08 5.25
C PHE A 47 -3.85 -5.03 4.08
N PRO A 48 -5.12 -5.47 3.98
CA PRO A 48 -5.60 -6.27 2.87
C PRO A 48 -5.39 -5.63 1.50
N GLN A 49 -5.42 -6.47 0.46
CA GLN A 49 -5.49 -6.05 -0.94
C GLN A 49 -6.66 -5.08 -1.15
N LEU A 50 -6.40 -3.99 -1.88
CA LEU A 50 -7.37 -2.94 -2.19
C LEU A 50 -8.11 -2.37 -0.96
N ALA A 51 -7.49 -2.35 0.22
CA ALA A 51 -8.14 -1.91 1.47
C ALA A 51 -8.73 -0.49 1.41
N LEU A 52 -8.19 0.41 0.58
CA LEU A 52 -8.77 1.76 0.43
C LEU A 52 -10.12 1.74 -0.31
N SER A 53 -10.30 0.89 -1.32
CA SER A 53 -11.55 0.82 -2.09
C SER A 53 -12.48 -0.31 -1.66
N GLY A 54 -11.94 -1.39 -1.11
CA GLY A 54 -12.55 -2.71 -1.06
C GLY A 54 -12.25 -3.52 -2.34
N SER A 55 -11.97 -4.81 -2.20
CA SER A 55 -11.59 -5.68 -3.32
C SER A 55 -12.77 -6.14 -4.18
N THR A 56 -14.01 -5.98 -3.69
CA THR A 56 -15.24 -6.44 -4.34
C THR A 56 -16.01 -5.31 -5.06
N CYS A 57 -15.32 -4.25 -5.49
CA CYS A 57 -15.98 -3.11 -6.17
C CYS A 57 -16.57 -3.46 -7.54
N GLY A 58 -16.06 -4.48 -8.22
CA GLY A 58 -16.53 -4.86 -9.56
C GLY A 58 -16.43 -3.69 -10.54
N ASP A 59 -17.49 -3.41 -11.29
CA ASP A 59 -17.52 -2.36 -12.31
C ASP A 59 -17.22 -0.94 -11.79
N LEU A 60 -17.32 -0.72 -10.47
CA LEU A 60 -16.94 0.56 -9.86
C LEU A 60 -15.43 0.84 -9.98
N PHE A 61 -14.59 -0.17 -10.24
CA PHE A 61 -13.17 0.04 -10.56
C PHE A 61 -12.97 0.89 -11.82
N PHE A 62 -13.90 0.87 -12.77
CA PHE A 62 -13.81 1.68 -13.99
C PHE A 62 -14.15 3.16 -13.77
N GLN A 63 -14.57 3.55 -12.57
CA GLN A 63 -14.85 4.95 -12.25
C GLN A 63 -13.54 5.66 -11.85
N PRO A 64 -13.06 6.66 -12.61
CA PRO A 64 -11.80 7.35 -12.31
C PRO A 64 -11.79 7.97 -10.90
N LEU A 65 -12.96 8.39 -10.43
CA LEU A 65 -13.16 8.95 -9.09
C LEU A 65 -12.79 7.97 -7.97
N LEU A 66 -12.92 6.65 -8.16
CA LEU A 66 -12.57 5.66 -7.14
C LEU A 66 -11.05 5.61 -6.93
N ALA A 67 -10.28 5.56 -8.03
CA ALA A 67 -8.82 5.60 -7.98
C ALA A 67 -8.33 6.95 -7.41
N GLN A 68 -8.90 8.06 -7.86
CA GLN A 68 -8.55 9.39 -7.35
C GLN A 68 -8.84 9.53 -5.84
N ALA A 69 -10.02 9.10 -5.39
CA ALA A 69 -10.36 9.10 -3.97
C ALA A 69 -9.41 8.23 -3.15
N SER A 70 -8.98 7.09 -3.70
CA SER A 70 -8.01 6.20 -3.06
C SER A 70 -6.63 6.86 -2.92
N LEU A 71 -6.17 7.62 -3.93
CA LEU A 71 -4.93 8.40 -3.81
C LEU A 71 -5.05 9.50 -2.75
N HIS A 72 -6.15 10.26 -2.73
CA HIS A 72 -6.36 11.26 -1.66
C HIS A 72 -6.43 10.63 -0.27
N ALA A 73 -6.99 9.42 -0.14
CA ALA A 73 -6.99 8.69 1.12
C ALA A 73 -5.58 8.20 1.50
N LEU A 74 -4.77 7.81 0.53
CA LEU A 74 -3.37 7.44 0.75
C LEU A 74 -2.56 8.63 1.29
N GLU A 75 -2.78 9.84 0.78
CA GLU A 75 -2.18 11.07 1.34
C GLU A 75 -2.55 11.23 2.82
N LYS A 76 -3.80 11.00 3.20
CA LYS A 76 -4.22 11.08 4.61
C LYS A 76 -3.51 10.05 5.48
N VAL A 77 -3.31 8.83 4.98
CA VAL A 77 -2.56 7.78 5.68
C VAL A 77 -1.09 8.21 5.86
N GLU A 78 -0.46 8.74 4.81
CA GLU A 78 0.90 9.26 4.87
C GLU A 78 1.06 10.36 5.93
N HIS A 79 0.16 11.35 5.94
CA HIS A 79 0.16 12.42 6.93
C HIS A 79 -0.07 11.90 8.35
N ALA A 80 -0.95 10.90 8.52
CA ALA A 80 -1.29 10.38 9.83
C ALA A 80 -0.16 9.62 10.52
N ILE A 81 0.73 8.99 9.74
CA ILE A 81 1.89 8.25 10.27
C ILE A 81 3.17 9.09 10.26
N ALA A 82 3.12 10.34 9.79
CA ALA A 82 4.26 11.24 9.80
C ALA A 82 4.80 11.39 11.23
N ASN A 83 6.11 11.23 11.40
CA ASN A 83 6.80 11.25 12.70
C ASN A 83 6.36 10.18 13.72
N SER A 84 5.69 9.11 13.28
CA SER A 84 5.41 7.94 14.11
C SER A 84 6.53 6.88 13.98
N ASN A 85 6.35 5.76 14.67
CA ASN A 85 7.12 4.52 14.53
C ASN A 85 6.44 3.51 13.57
N LEU A 86 5.43 3.94 12.83
CA LEU A 86 4.65 3.08 11.93
C LEU A 86 5.17 3.17 10.50
N SER A 87 5.34 2.00 9.89
CA SER A 87 5.41 1.82 8.44
C SER A 87 4.15 1.08 8.00
N VAL A 88 3.60 1.46 6.84
CA VAL A 88 2.31 0.96 6.35
C VAL A 88 2.46 0.36 4.96
N VAL A 89 1.85 -0.80 4.76
CA VAL A 89 1.69 -1.45 3.46
C VAL A 89 0.19 -1.56 3.21
N ILE A 90 -0.31 -0.86 2.18
CA ILE A 90 -1.75 -0.73 1.96
C ILE A 90 -2.15 -0.83 0.50
N GLY A 91 -3.16 -1.65 0.22
CA GLY A 91 -3.67 -1.87 -1.13
C GLY A 91 -4.64 -0.80 -1.63
N LEU A 92 -4.55 -0.46 -2.90
CA LEU A 92 -5.40 0.52 -3.57
C LEU A 92 -5.46 0.31 -5.10
N PRO A 93 -6.55 0.74 -5.77
CA PRO A 93 -6.56 0.86 -7.21
C PRO A 93 -5.71 2.08 -7.61
N LEU A 94 -4.75 1.88 -8.50
CA LEU A 94 -3.81 2.91 -8.97
C LEU A 94 -3.96 3.11 -10.47
N MET A 95 -4.28 4.33 -10.89
CA MET A 95 -4.27 4.72 -12.31
C MET A 95 -2.87 5.21 -12.68
N LEU A 96 -2.25 4.58 -13.68
CA LEU A 96 -1.00 5.04 -14.29
C LEU A 96 -1.27 5.26 -15.78
N GLU A 97 -1.12 6.50 -16.22
CA GLU A 97 -1.52 6.92 -17.57
C GLU A 97 -2.97 6.48 -17.85
N ASP A 98 -3.20 5.60 -18.82
CA ASP A 98 -4.52 5.13 -19.25
C ASP A 98 -4.87 3.73 -18.71
N HIS A 99 -4.10 3.19 -17.76
CA HIS A 99 -4.27 1.83 -17.24
C HIS A 99 -4.46 1.79 -15.73
N LEU A 100 -5.45 0.99 -15.30
CA LEU A 100 -5.74 0.76 -13.89
C LEU A 100 -5.01 -0.50 -13.41
N TYR A 101 -4.31 -0.37 -12.27
CA TYR A 101 -3.55 -1.44 -11.65
C TYR A 101 -4.04 -1.73 -10.24
N ASP A 102 -3.98 -3.00 -9.85
CA ASP A 102 -4.08 -3.43 -8.47
C ASP A 102 -2.71 -3.24 -7.82
N ALA A 103 -2.62 -2.27 -6.92
CA ALA A 103 -1.36 -1.80 -6.37
C ALA A 103 -1.34 -1.84 -4.85
N VAL A 104 -0.14 -1.86 -4.31
CA VAL A 104 0.15 -1.67 -2.89
C VAL A 104 1.11 -0.51 -2.75
N ALA A 105 0.73 0.46 -1.91
CA ALA A 105 1.60 1.55 -1.50
C ALA A 105 2.36 1.16 -0.24
N VAL A 106 3.62 1.59 -0.16
CA VAL A 106 4.44 1.43 1.05
C VAL A 106 4.87 2.79 1.57
N ILE A 107 4.48 3.09 2.79
CA ILE A 107 4.65 4.39 3.44
C ILE A 107 5.49 4.21 4.69
N ARG A 108 6.46 5.10 4.89
CA ARG A 108 7.23 5.24 6.13
C ARG A 108 6.93 6.58 6.82
N PRO A 109 7.40 6.80 8.06
CA PRO A 109 7.24 8.09 8.72
C PRO A 109 7.83 9.28 7.96
N GLN A 110 8.76 9.03 7.02
CA GLN A 110 9.37 10.04 6.16
C GLN A 110 8.58 10.29 4.85
N GLY A 111 7.53 9.52 4.58
CA GLY A 111 6.68 9.65 3.41
C GLY A 111 6.50 8.36 2.61
N LEU A 112 5.83 8.49 1.47
CA LEU A 112 5.60 7.41 0.51
C LEU A 112 6.92 6.93 -0.12
N CYS A 113 7.22 5.64 0.02
CA CYS A 113 8.40 5.03 -0.58
C CYS A 113 8.18 4.65 -2.05
N GLY A 114 6.98 4.16 -2.36
CA GLY A 114 6.64 3.68 -3.68
C GLY A 114 5.48 2.70 -3.72
N PHE A 115 5.23 2.22 -4.92
CA PHE A 115 4.15 1.29 -5.23
C PHE A 115 4.70 -0.03 -5.74
N VAL A 116 4.00 -1.10 -5.41
CA VAL A 116 4.20 -2.43 -5.98
C VAL A 116 2.93 -2.82 -6.71
N LEU A 117 3.05 -3.26 -7.95
CA LEU A 117 1.91 -3.69 -8.77
C LEU A 117 1.73 -5.22 -8.67
N ASN A 118 0.49 -5.67 -8.54
CA ASN A 118 0.15 -7.08 -8.59
C ASN A 118 0.50 -7.64 -9.98
N GLN A 119 1.34 -8.68 -10.01
CA GLN A 119 1.79 -9.31 -11.26
C GLN A 119 0.72 -10.20 -11.90
N GLN A 120 -0.26 -10.64 -11.11
CA GLN A 120 -1.35 -11.52 -11.53
C GLN A 120 -2.68 -10.98 -11.00
N PRO A 121 -3.11 -9.78 -11.45
CA PRO A 121 -4.35 -9.20 -10.98
C PRO A 121 -5.56 -9.87 -11.64
N ASP A 122 -6.78 -9.54 -11.20
CA ASP A 122 -8.00 -9.96 -11.91
C ASP A 122 -8.07 -9.20 -13.26
N PRO A 123 -7.90 -9.87 -14.40
CA PRO A 123 -7.81 -9.22 -15.71
C PRO A 123 -9.15 -8.63 -16.15
N ARG A 124 -10.25 -8.89 -15.43
CA ARG A 124 -11.53 -8.23 -15.69
C ARG A 124 -11.48 -6.74 -15.38
N TYR A 125 -10.66 -6.33 -14.42
CA TYR A 125 -10.67 -4.95 -13.90
C TYR A 125 -9.32 -4.25 -13.99
N PHE A 126 -8.21 -5.00 -13.95
CA PHE A 126 -6.87 -4.46 -13.79
C PHE A 126 -5.91 -4.96 -14.86
N HIS A 127 -4.98 -4.11 -15.23
CA HIS A 127 -3.91 -4.43 -16.16
C HIS A 127 -2.76 -5.15 -15.44
N ALA A 128 -2.19 -6.18 -16.06
CA ALA A 128 -0.95 -6.76 -15.59
C ALA A 128 0.24 -5.86 -15.98
N PRO A 129 1.22 -5.65 -15.08
CA PRO A 129 2.41 -4.87 -15.41
C PRO A 129 3.25 -5.55 -16.51
N ASN A 130 3.88 -4.75 -17.34
CA ASN A 130 4.71 -5.16 -18.47
C ASN A 130 5.82 -4.13 -18.73
N GLN A 131 6.64 -4.35 -19.77
CA GLN A 131 7.78 -3.48 -20.11
C GLN A 131 7.42 -2.00 -20.38
N ASN A 132 6.16 -1.69 -20.71
CA ASN A 132 5.67 -0.33 -20.96
C ASN A 132 5.02 0.29 -19.72
N THR A 133 4.95 -0.43 -18.59
CA THR A 133 4.36 0.12 -17.37
C THR A 133 5.25 1.23 -16.82
N PRO A 134 4.68 2.41 -16.49
CA PRO A 134 5.47 3.50 -15.91
C PRO A 134 6.27 3.04 -14.69
N SER A 135 7.53 3.45 -14.61
CA SER A 135 8.43 3.11 -13.50
C SER A 135 8.38 4.13 -12.35
N ASN A 136 7.69 5.25 -12.56
CA ASN A 136 7.53 6.31 -11.58
C ASN A 136 6.21 7.07 -11.77
N LEU A 137 5.82 7.78 -10.71
CA LEU A 137 4.63 8.61 -10.61
C LEU A 137 5.02 9.91 -9.87
N SER A 138 4.46 11.04 -10.29
CA SER A 138 4.55 12.27 -9.50
C SER A 138 3.61 12.19 -8.30
N TRP A 139 4.17 12.34 -7.10
CA TRP A 139 3.46 12.31 -5.83
C TRP A 139 3.86 13.52 -5.01
N THR A 140 2.90 14.36 -4.60
CA THR A 140 3.10 15.53 -3.71
C THR A 140 4.32 16.41 -4.07
N GLY A 141 4.63 16.55 -5.36
CA GLY A 141 5.75 17.37 -5.87
C GLY A 141 7.10 16.67 -5.98
N HIS A 142 7.20 15.37 -5.68
CA HIS A 142 8.38 14.55 -5.94
C HIS A 142 8.04 13.33 -6.81
N GLN A 143 9.06 12.61 -7.28
CA GLN A 143 8.89 11.37 -8.05
C GLN A 143 8.98 10.18 -7.11
N VAL A 144 8.01 9.28 -7.22
CA VAL A 144 7.90 8.06 -6.43
C VAL A 144 8.01 6.86 -7.35
N GLN A 145 8.76 5.85 -6.93
CA GLN A 145 9.03 4.67 -7.75
C GLN A 145 7.86 3.68 -7.77
N ILE A 146 7.71 3.01 -8.90
CA ILE A 146 6.90 1.82 -9.08
C ILE A 146 7.87 0.66 -9.22
N PHE A 147 7.94 -0.19 -8.20
CA PHE A 147 8.94 -1.25 -8.12
C PHE A 147 8.60 -2.40 -9.08
N GLU A 148 9.60 -2.82 -9.84
CA GLU A 148 9.48 -3.91 -10.82
C GLU A 148 9.24 -5.27 -10.14
N GLN A 149 8.60 -6.21 -10.84
CA GLN A 149 8.49 -7.63 -10.44
C GLN A 149 7.78 -7.94 -9.11
N GLY A 150 7.00 -7.01 -8.55
CA GLY A 150 6.45 -7.20 -7.20
C GLY A 150 7.49 -6.93 -6.09
N LEU A 151 8.50 -6.14 -6.46
CA LEU A 151 9.87 -5.92 -5.98
C LEU A 151 10.28 -5.03 -4.81
N LEU A 152 9.53 -4.76 -3.74
CA LEU A 152 10.04 -3.72 -2.81
C LEU A 152 11.02 -4.27 -1.77
N ASP A 153 12.32 -4.01 -1.98
CA ASP A 153 13.37 -4.13 -0.97
C ASP A 153 13.24 -2.98 0.04
N LEU A 154 12.77 -3.29 1.25
CA LEU A 154 12.80 -2.35 2.37
C LEU A 154 14.11 -2.49 3.15
N PRO A 155 15.08 -1.57 3.04
CA PRO A 155 16.26 -1.54 3.90
C PRO A 155 15.85 -1.02 5.28
N VAL A 156 15.09 -1.82 6.02
CA VAL A 156 14.33 -1.37 7.19
C VAL A 156 14.53 -2.28 8.40
N LEU A 157 14.96 -3.53 8.21
CA LEU A 157 15.15 -4.50 9.29
C LEU A 157 16.63 -4.77 9.63
N ASP A 158 17.40 -3.77 10.07
CA ASP A 158 18.80 -3.97 10.55
C ASP A 158 19.70 -4.81 9.61
N GLY A 159 19.56 -4.62 8.29
CA GLY A 159 20.28 -5.36 7.27
C GLY A 159 19.56 -6.61 6.72
N GLN A 160 18.37 -6.94 7.22
CA GLN A 160 17.49 -7.93 6.59
C GLN A 160 16.68 -7.26 5.46
N LYS A 161 16.58 -7.96 4.33
CA LYS A 161 15.74 -7.56 3.20
C LYS A 161 14.31 -8.03 3.45
N VAL A 162 13.35 -7.12 3.45
CA VAL A 162 11.92 -7.46 3.38
C VAL A 162 11.48 -7.28 1.95
N GLN A 163 10.70 -8.24 1.47
CA GLN A 163 10.15 -8.31 0.14
C GLN A 163 8.61 -8.21 0.23
N VAL A 164 8.01 -7.23 -0.43
CA VAL A 164 6.54 -7.11 -0.49
C VAL A 164 6.05 -7.60 -1.84
N VAL A 165 5.58 -8.84 -1.90
CA VAL A 165 4.98 -9.43 -3.13
C VAL A 165 3.47 -9.26 -3.09
N VAL A 166 2.90 -8.77 -4.19
CA VAL A 166 1.45 -8.61 -4.37
C VAL A 166 0.96 -9.64 -5.38
N GLY A 167 -0.04 -10.44 -4.99
CA GLY A 167 -0.61 -11.49 -5.82
C GLY A 167 -0.29 -12.89 -5.30
N ARG A 168 -0.16 -13.86 -6.20
CA ARG A 168 0.24 -15.22 -5.82
C ARG A 168 1.74 -15.26 -5.52
N LEU A 169 2.11 -16.00 -4.48
CA LEU A 169 3.51 -16.30 -4.22
C LEU A 169 4.08 -17.08 -5.40
N PRO A 170 5.33 -16.80 -5.84
CA PRO A 170 6.01 -17.64 -6.81
C PRO A 170 6.03 -19.08 -6.29
N GLU A 171 5.79 -20.07 -7.16
CA GLU A 171 6.09 -21.45 -6.80
C GLU A 171 7.60 -21.54 -6.56
N GLY A 172 7.97 -21.90 -5.32
CA GLY A 172 9.36 -22.04 -4.88
C GLY A 172 10.06 -23.26 -5.44
#